data_AF-A0A291QTP3-F1
#
_entry.id   AF-A0A291QTP3-F1
#
_cell.length_a   1.000
_cell.length_b   1.000
_cell.length_c   1.000
_cell.angle_alpha   90.00
_cell.angle_beta   90.00
_cell.angle_gamma   90.00
#
_symmetry.space_group_name_H-M   'P 1'
#
loop_
_entity.id
_entity.type
_entity.pdbx_description
1 polymer ?
#
loop_
_entity_poly.entity_id
_entity_poly.type
_entity_poly.pdbx_seq_one_letter_code
_entity_poly.pdbx_strand_id
1 'polypeptide(L)'
;MQKKFCCTRLQVRHEVAREIGLNFRIVIADTVLQFDKSRVYRFYFTAGYHATDTDITLMNIRYCPFCGMDLFAFYKDEGYVNERETPLFS
;
A
#
# COMPACT_ATOMS: atom_id res chain seq x y z
N MET A 1 -21.49 2.61 9.93
CA MET A 1 -20.16 3.24 9.95
C MET A 1 -19.19 2.29 9.24
N GLN A 2 -18.69 2.63 8.05
CA GLN A 2 -17.70 1.79 7.37
C GLN A 2 -16.37 1.91 8.13
N LYS A 3 -15.78 0.77 8.52
CA LYS A 3 -14.45 0.78 9.14
C LYS A 3 -13.43 1.16 8.08
N LYS A 4 -12.64 2.22 8.34
CA LYS A 4 -11.60 2.74 7.44
C LYS A 4 -10.49 1.71 7.16
N PHE A 5 -10.28 0.77 8.08
CA PHE A 5 -9.26 -0.26 7.98
C PHE A 5 -9.85 -1.63 8.34
N CYS A 6 -9.32 -2.69 7.74
CA CYS A 6 -9.75 -4.06 8.04
C CYS A 6 -9.37 -4.51 9.46
N CYS A 7 -8.35 -3.90 10.07
CA CYS A 7 -7.99 -4.09 11.47
C CYS A 7 -7.12 -2.94 12.01
N THR A 8 -7.07 -2.80 13.33
CA THR A 8 -6.27 -1.77 14.03
C THR A 8 -4.77 -1.92 13.78
N ARG A 9 -4.26 -3.15 13.64
CA ARG A 9 -2.83 -3.38 13.38
C ARG A 9 -2.41 -2.85 12.01
N LEU A 10 -3.25 -3.03 11.00
CA LEU A 10 -2.98 -2.49 9.66
C LEU A 10 -3.10 -0.96 9.66
N GLN A 11 -4.09 -0.40 10.37
CA GLN A 11 -4.24 1.05 10.54
C GLN A 11 -2.96 1.69 11.06
N VAL A 12 -2.41 1.17 12.15
CA VAL A 12 -1.17 1.71 12.73
C VAL A 12 -0.04 1.70 11.70
N ARG A 13 0.12 0.63 10.92
CA ARG A 13 1.17 0.53 9.89
C ARG A 13 0.93 1.44 8.69
N HIS A 14 -0.32 1.80 8.42
CA HIS A 14 -0.68 2.74 7.36
C HIS A 14 -0.41 4.20 7.75
N GLU A 15 -0.75 4.55 8.99
CA GLU A 15 -0.68 5.92 9.52
C GLU A 15 0.75 6.34 9.94
N VAL A 16 1.65 5.38 10.14
CA VAL A 16 3.05 5.66 10.46
C VAL A 16 3.76 6.30 9.26
N ALA A 17 4.65 7.25 9.56
CA ALA A 17 5.49 7.93 8.59
C ALA A 17 6.41 6.93 7.86
N ARG A 18 6.68 7.15 6.57
CA ARG A 18 7.42 6.19 5.71
C ARG A 18 8.85 5.95 6.16
N GLU A 19 9.40 6.85 6.94
CA GLU A 19 10.75 6.77 7.47
C GLU A 19 10.85 5.81 8.66
N ILE A 20 9.72 5.37 9.24
CA ILE A 20 9.70 4.66 10.52
C ILE A 20 9.35 3.18 10.33
N GLY A 21 10.33 2.32 10.59
CA GLY A 21 10.11 0.88 10.80
C GLY A 21 9.37 0.20 9.65
N LEU A 22 8.51 -0.76 9.97
CA LEU A 22 7.72 -1.47 8.96
C LEU A 22 6.44 -0.68 8.63
N ASN A 23 6.24 -0.37 7.35
CA ASN A 23 5.14 0.43 6.84
C ASN A 23 4.21 -0.38 5.92
N PHE A 24 2.94 0.00 5.92
CA PHE A 24 1.96 -0.46 4.95
C PHE A 24 1.58 0.70 4.03
N ARG A 25 1.74 0.50 2.72
CA ARG A 25 1.47 1.52 1.70
C ARG A 25 0.43 1.03 0.72
N ILE A 26 -0.59 1.85 0.50
CA ILE A 26 -1.55 1.69 -0.59
C ILE A 26 -1.12 2.65 -1.70
N VAL A 27 -0.82 2.09 -2.86
CA VAL A 27 -0.26 2.83 -4.00
C VAL A 27 -1.19 2.69 -5.19
N ILE A 28 -1.45 3.79 -5.88
CA ILE A 28 -2.08 3.73 -7.21
C ILE A 28 -0.96 3.49 -8.23
N ALA A 29 -0.99 2.34 -8.91
CA ALA A 29 -0.06 2.04 -10.00
C ALA A 29 -0.44 2.82 -11.26
N ASP A 30 0.54 3.35 -11.99
CA ASP A 30 0.29 4.08 -13.22
C ASP A 30 -0.24 3.14 -14.30
N THR A 31 -1.32 3.56 -14.93
CA THR A 31 -2.15 2.76 -15.85
C THR A 31 -1.41 2.34 -17.12
N VAL A 32 -0.31 3.03 -17.46
CA VAL A 32 0.49 2.77 -18.67
C VAL A 32 1.21 1.41 -18.61
N LEU A 33 1.51 0.89 -17.42
CA LEU A 33 2.22 -0.38 -17.23
C LEU A 33 1.31 -1.56 -16.83
N GLN A 34 -0.01 -1.37 -16.76
CA GLN A 34 -0.92 -2.41 -16.28
C GLN A 34 -1.48 -3.30 -17.40
N PHE A 35 -1.21 -4.61 -17.30
CA PHE A 35 -1.91 -5.65 -18.08
C PHE A 35 -3.36 -5.88 -17.59
N ASP A 36 -3.66 -5.61 -16.32
CA ASP A 36 -4.99 -5.75 -15.73
C ASP A 36 -5.46 -4.40 -15.17
N LYS A 37 -6.26 -3.69 -15.99
CA LYS A 37 -6.82 -2.37 -15.67
C LYS A 37 -7.83 -2.38 -14.53
N SER A 38 -8.24 -3.55 -14.03
CA SER A 38 -9.20 -3.66 -12.92
C SER A 38 -8.54 -3.49 -11.55
N ARG A 39 -7.20 -3.54 -11.47
CA ARG A 39 -6.44 -3.52 -10.21
C ARG A 39 -5.54 -2.31 -10.08
N VAL A 40 -6.19 -1.16 -9.99
CA VAL A 40 -5.55 0.17 -9.87
C VAL A 40 -4.72 0.30 -8.59
N TYR A 41 -5.15 -0.34 -7.49
CA TYR A 41 -4.47 -0.29 -6.21
C TYR A 41 -3.47 -1.43 -6.03
N ARG A 42 -2.31 -1.11 -5.47
CA ARG A 42 -1.29 -2.03 -4.99
C ARG A 42 -1.09 -1.85 -3.49
N PHE A 43 -0.79 -2.94 -2.81
CA PHE A 43 -0.59 -2.96 -1.38
C PHE A 43 0.80 -3.48 -1.08
N TYR A 44 1.61 -2.66 -0.40
CA TYR A 44 2.99 -2.97 -0.11
C TYR A 44 3.26 -2.97 1.39
N PHE A 45 4.07 -3.94 1.82
CA PHE A 45 4.84 -3.83 3.03
C PHE A 45 6.26 -3.39 2.69
N THR A 46 6.75 -2.37 3.40
CA THR A 46 8.08 -1.80 3.17
C THR A 46 8.81 -1.68 4.50
N ALA A 47 10.13 -1.80 4.48
CA ALA A 47 10.96 -1.22 5.53
C ALA A 47 10.96 0.31 5.41
N GLY A 48 11.34 1.03 6.46
CA GLY A 48 11.35 2.48 6.47
C GLY A 48 12.27 3.02 5.38
N TYR A 49 11.82 4.05 4.67
CA TYR A 49 12.52 4.64 3.53
C TYR A 49 12.35 6.16 3.47
N HIS A 50 13.30 6.82 2.83
CA HIS A 50 13.24 8.21 2.43
C HIS A 50 12.80 8.34 0.96
N ALA A 51 12.26 9.50 0.58
CA ALA A 51 11.86 9.78 -0.81
C ALA A 51 13.00 9.68 -1.84
N THR A 52 14.24 9.78 -1.39
CA THR A 52 15.44 9.73 -2.24
C THR A 52 15.97 8.31 -2.43
N ASP A 53 15.43 7.34 -1.71
CA ASP A 53 15.92 5.96 -1.73
C ASP A 53 15.45 5.26 -3.01
N THR A 54 16.38 4.64 -3.72
CA THR A 54 16.11 4.01 -5.03
C THR A 54 16.06 2.48 -4.97
N ASP A 55 16.44 1.86 -3.85
CA ASP A 55 16.47 0.40 -3.66
C ASP A 55 15.66 0.01 -2.42
N ILE A 56 14.36 0.30 -2.48
CA ILE A 56 13.44 0.07 -1.36
C ILE A 56 12.95 -1.37 -1.43
N THR A 57 13.24 -2.16 -0.39
CA THR A 57 12.67 -3.50 -0.26
C THR A 57 11.16 -3.41 -0.04
N LEU A 58 10.42 -3.84 -1.05
CA LEU A 58 8.96 -3.86 -1.07
C LEU A 58 8.43 -5.28 -1.22
N MET A 59 7.35 -5.57 -0.52
CA MET A 59 6.61 -6.83 -0.62
C MET A 59 5.19 -6.53 -1.04
N ASN A 60 4.82 -6.90 -2.27
CA ASN A 60 3.44 -6.82 -2.72
C ASN A 60 2.59 -7.88 -1.99
N ILE A 61 1.46 -7.48 -1.42
CA ILE A 61 0.57 -8.39 -0.70
C ILE A 61 -0.87 -8.30 -1.19
N ARG A 62 -1.57 -9.44 -1.14
CA ARG A 62 -3.00 -9.53 -1.46
C ARG A 62 -3.89 -9.56 -0.23
N TYR A 63 -3.44 -10.22 0.83
CA TYR A 63 -4.20 -10.41 2.06
C TYR A 63 -3.54 -9.68 3.22
N CYS A 64 -4.35 -9.12 4.13
CA CYS A 64 -3.86 -8.49 5.35
C CYS A 64 -3.13 -9.53 6.22
N PRO A 65 -1.86 -9.33 6.58
CA PRO A 65 -1.10 -10.31 7.36
C PRO A 65 -1.59 -10.41 8.82
N PHE A 66 -2.44 -9.49 9.26
CA PHE A 66 -2.93 -9.45 10.64
C PHE A 66 -4.30 -10.09 10.83
N CYS A 67 -5.17 -10.05 9.82
CA CYS A 67 -6.54 -10.56 9.92
C CYS A 67 -7.01 -11.37 8.71
N GLY A 68 -6.17 -11.57 7.69
CA GLY A 68 -6.47 -12.39 6.51
C GLY A 68 -7.41 -11.75 5.47
N MET A 69 -7.82 -10.49 5.66
CA MET A 69 -8.75 -9.83 4.73
C MET A 69 -8.15 -9.66 3.32
N ASP A 70 -8.90 -9.97 2.26
CA ASP A 70 -8.52 -9.64 0.89
C ASP A 70 -8.56 -8.12 0.69
N LEU A 71 -7.37 -7.54 0.45
CA LEU A 71 -7.17 -6.09 0.38
C LEU A 71 -7.78 -5.50 -0.89
N PHE A 72 -7.77 -6.24 -2.01
CA PHE A 72 -8.41 -5.79 -3.26
C PHE A 72 -9.93 -5.77 -3.13
N ALA A 73 -10.50 -6.67 -2.32
CA ALA A 73 -11.93 -6.67 -2.03
C ALA A 73 -12.32 -5.54 -1.07
N PHE A 74 -11.44 -5.18 -0.14
CA PHE A 74 -11.70 -4.19 0.91
C PHE A 74 -11.49 -2.74 0.45
N TYR A 75 -10.36 -2.45 -0.19
CA TYR A 75 -9.98 -1.10 -0.59
C TYR A 75 -10.45 -0.78 -2.01
N LYS A 76 -11.36 0.18 -2.13
CA LYS A 76 -11.98 0.58 -3.41
C LYS A 76 -11.98 2.09 -3.65
N ASP A 77 -11.43 2.88 -2.73
CA ASP A 77 -11.52 4.34 -2.72
C ASP A 77 -10.13 4.97 -2.63
N GLU A 78 -9.93 6.13 -3.27
CA GLU A 78 -8.64 6.81 -3.27
C GLU A 78 -8.28 7.45 -1.91
N GLY A 79 -9.25 7.67 -1.02
CA GLY A 79 -9.03 8.26 0.31
C GLY A 79 -8.16 7.42 1.26
N TYR A 80 -7.78 6.21 0.84
CA TYR A 80 -6.85 5.34 1.56
C TYR A 80 -5.42 5.36 0.99
N VAL A 81 -5.21 6.02 -0.15
CA VAL A 81 -3.94 5.99 -0.88
C VAL A 81 -2.89 6.82 -0.16
N ASN A 82 -1.73 6.22 0.09
CA ASN A 82 -0.59 6.94 0.64
C ASN A 82 0.18 7.65 -0.48
N GLU A 83 0.36 6.95 -1.60
CA GLU A 83 1.29 7.37 -2.66
C GLU A 83 0.71 7.04 -4.04
N ARG A 84 1.07 7.84 -5.03
CA ARG A 84 0.86 7.50 -6.44
C ARG A 84 2.22 7.05 -6.99
N GLU A 85 2.21 6.00 -7.80
CA GLU A 85 3.43 5.42 -8.34
C GLU A 85 4.27 6.53 -8.99
N THR A 86 5.45 6.73 -8.40
CA THR A 86 6.49 7.65 -8.85
C THR A 86 7.70 6.78 -9.24
N PRO A 87 8.69 7.28 -9.99
CA PRO A 87 9.79 6.45 -10.53
C PRO A 87 10.73 5.81 -9.47
N LEU A 88 10.36 5.84 -8.18
CA LEU A 88 10.97 5.04 -7.11
C LEU A 88 10.63 3.53 -7.22
N PHE A 89 9.64 3.17 -8.05
CA PHE A 89 9.12 1.81 -8.21
C PHE A 89 9.42 1.16 -9.58
N SER A 90 10.32 1.77 -10.36
CA SER A 90 10.72 1.28 -11.69
C SER A 90 11.99 0.44 -11.65
#